data_AF-A0A354MEI9-F1
#
_entry.id   AF-A0A354MEI9-F1
#
_cell.length_a   1.000
_cell.length_b   1.000
_cell.length_c   1.000
_cell.angle_alpha   90.00
_cell.angle_beta   90.00
_cell.angle_gamma   90.00
#
_symmetry.space_group_name_H-M   'P 1'
#
loop_
_entity.id
_entity.type
_entity.pdbx_description
1 polymer ?
#
loop_
_entity_poly.entity_id
_entity_poly.type
_entity_poly.pdbx_seq_one_letter_code
_entity_poly.pdbx_strand_id
1 'polypeptide(L)' 'MGKIILKIIGLTLVSVGVILIYDARKITKKTFSFGDQNEATLGLKIVGFLLSISGAVTTLLN' A
#
# COMPACT_ATOMS: atom_id res chain seq x y z
N MET A 1 7.78 -6.57 24.39
CA MET A 1 6.51 -5.94 23.97
C MET A 1 6.69 -5.03 22.74
N GLY A 2 7.68 -4.12 22.69
CA GLY A 2 7.88 -3.22 21.55
C GLY A 2 8.04 -3.89 20.17
N LYS A 3 8.78 -5.00 20.08
CA LYS A 3 8.94 -5.77 18.82
C LYS A 3 7.62 -6.32 18.26
N ILE A 4 6.71 -6.76 19.12
CA ILE A 4 5.39 -7.26 18.71
C ILE A 4 4.53 -6.12 18.14
N ILE A 5 4.58 -4.94 18.74
CA ILE A 5 3.86 -3.76 18.26
C ILE A 5 4.38 -3.37 16.86
N LEU A 6 5.70 -3.37 16.67
CA LEU A 6 6.32 -3.08 15.36
C LEU A 6 5.92 -4.09 14.28
N LYS A 7 5.80 -5.38 14.62
CA LYS A 7 5.30 -6.41 13.69
C LYS A 7 3.85 -6.17 13.28
N ILE A 8 2.98 -5.80 14.22
CA ILE A 8 1.57 -5.52 13.93
C ILE A 8 1.45 -4.30 13.01
N ILE A 9 2.23 -3.26 13.26
CA ILE A 9 2.28 -2.06 12.40
C ILE A 9 2.78 -2.44 11.00
N GLY A 10 3.88 -3.19 10.92
CA GLY A 10 4.45 -3.67 9.65
C GLY A 10 3.45 -4.50 8.84
N LEU A 11 2.72 -5.42 9.48
CA LEU A 11 1.71 -6.25 8.84
C LEU A 11 0.52 -5.41 8.31
N THR A 12 0.14 -4.38 9.05
CA THR A 12 -0.92 -3.44 8.62
C THR A 12 -0.47 -2.65 7.39
N LEU A 13 0.78 -2.16 7.37
CA LEU A 13 1.36 -1.46 6.22
C LEU A 13 1.42 -2.35 4.98
N VAL A 14 1.83 -3.62 5.12
CA VAL A 14 1.81 -4.59 4.02
C VAL A 14 0.40 -4.78 3.49
N SER A 15 -0.58 -4.97 4.37
CA SER A 15 -1.98 -5.19 3.98
C SER A 15 -2.54 -4.01 3.20
N VAL A 16 -2.30 -2.78 3.67
CA VAL A 16 -2.72 -1.55 2.98
C VAL A 16 -1.99 -1.41 1.64
N GLY A 17 -0.68 -1.66 1.60
CA GLY A 17 0.10 -1.62 0.37
C GLY A 17 -0.42 -2.58 -0.70
N VAL A 18 -0.75 -3.82 -0.32
CA VAL A 18 -1.35 -4.84 -1.19
C VAL A 18 -2.70 -4.36 -1.75
N ILE A 19 -3.58 -3.81 -0.91
CA ILE A 19 -4.88 -3.28 -1.35
C ILE A 19 -4.67 -2.15 -2.38
N LEU A 20 -3.71 -1.24 -2.13
CA LEU A 20 -3.40 -0.15 -3.05
C LEU A 20 -2.87 -0.63 -4.40
N ILE A 21 -2.21 -1.79 -4.48
CA ILE A 21 -1.73 -2.38 -5.74
C ILE A 21 -2.86 -3.08 -6.50
N TYR A 22 -3.60 -3.96 -5.81
CA TYR A 22 -4.60 -4.82 -6.46
C TYR A 22 -5.91 -4.08 -6.76
N ASP A 23 -6.38 -3.24 -5.84
CA ASP A 23 -7.61 -2.47 -6.01
C ASP A 23 -7.37 -1.06 -6.55
N ALA A 24 -6.12 -0.73 -6.95
CA ALA A 24 -5.72 0.57 -7.51
C ALA A 24 -6.76 1.14 -8.49
N ARG A 25 -7.20 0.32 -9.46
CA ARG A 25 -8.14 0.74 -10.52
C ARG A 25 -9.55 1.00 -10.01
N LYS A 26 -10.02 0.25 -9.02
CA LYS A 26 -11.34 0.47 -8.41
C LYS A 26 -11.32 1.74 -7.56
N ILE A 27 -10.24 1.95 -6.82
CA ILE A 27 -10.04 3.15 -5.99
C ILE A 27 -9.98 4.37 -6.91
N THR A 28 -9.13 4.37 -7.93
CA THR A 28 -8.97 5.54 -8.81
C THR A 28 -10.22 5.90 -9.58
N LYS A 29 -10.98 4.91 -10.06
CA LYS A 29 -12.28 5.16 -10.71
C LYS A 29 -13.32 5.79 -9.77
N LYS A 30 -13.25 5.51 -8.47
CA LYS A 30 -14.22 6.00 -7.47
C LYS A 30 -13.83 7.36 -6.89
N THR A 31 -12.53 7.64 -6.78
CA THR A 31 -12.01 8.86 -6.15
C THR A 31 -11.56 9.92 -7.15
N PHE A 32 -11.13 9.54 -8.35
CA PHE A 32 -10.69 10.46 -9.41
C PHE A 32 -11.69 10.43 -10.56
N SER A 33 -12.59 11.42 -10.59
CA SER A 33 -13.66 11.51 -11.59
C SER A 33 -13.30 12.31 -12.84
N PHE A 34 -12.17 13.03 -12.88
CA PHE A 34 -11.81 13.90 -14.01
C PHE A 34 -10.28 14.04 -14.10
N GLY A 35 -9.63 13.23 -14.95
CA GLY A 35 -8.17 13.21 -15.11
C GLY A 35 -7.67 11.82 -15.46
N ASP A 36 -6.45 11.72 -15.98
CA ASP A 36 -5.84 10.48 -16.49
C ASP A 36 -5.86 9.35 -15.43
N GLN A 37 -6.89 8.52 -15.49
CA GLN A 37 -7.09 7.42 -14.56
C GLN A 37 -5.99 6.37 -14.69
N ASN A 38 -5.29 6.30 -15.82
CA ASN A 38 -4.20 5.37 -16.02
C ASN A 38 -2.98 5.83 -15.24
N GLU A 39 -2.61 7.11 -15.32
CA GLU A 39 -1.51 7.67 -14.54
C GLU A 39 -1.79 7.58 -13.04
N ALA A 40 -3.00 7.94 -12.59
CA ALA A 40 -3.39 7.82 -11.19
C ALA A 40 -3.34 6.37 -10.69
N THR A 41 -3.75 5.41 -11.52
CA THR A 41 -3.68 3.97 -11.19
C THR A 41 -2.24 3.50 -11.08
N LEU A 42 -1.37 3.95 -11.96
CA LEU A 42 0.05 3.63 -11.95
C LEU A 42 0.74 4.22 -10.70
N GLY A 43 0.42 5.48 -10.35
CA GLY A 43 0.87 6.11 -9.12
C GLY A 43 0.44 5.35 -7.86
N LEU A 44 -0.84 4.93 -7.77
CA LEU A 44 -1.33 4.14 -6.64
C LEU A 44 -0.59 2.81 -6.49
N LYS A 45 -0.28 2.13 -7.60
CA LYS A 45 0.47 0.88 -7.59
C LYS A 45 1.90 1.06 -7.13
N ILE A 46 2.58 2.12 -7.56
CA ILE A 46 3.95 2.44 -7.11
C ILE A 46 3.96 2.74 -5.62
N VAL A 47 3.05 3.58 -5.14
CA VAL A 47 2.93 3.91 -3.70
C VAL A 47 2.61 2.66 -2.88
N GLY A 48 1.66 1.84 -3.35
CA GLY A 48 1.31 0.58 -2.72
C GLY A 48 2.50 -0.39 -2.65
N PHE A 49 3.31 -0.48 -3.72
CA PHE A 49 4.52 -1.30 -3.76
C PHE A 49 5.57 -0.85 -2.74
N LEU A 50 5.84 0.45 -2.66
CA LEU A 50 6.77 1.01 -1.68
C LEU A 50 6.31 0.74 -0.25
N LEU A 51 5.02 0.98 0.06
CA LEU A 51 4.43 0.67 1.36
C LEU A 51 4.53 -0.82 1.71
N SER A 52 4.29 -1.70 0.73
CA SER A 52 4.39 -3.15 0.90
C SER A 52 5.81 -3.58 1.26
N ILE A 53 6.81 -3.05 0.56
CA ILE A 53 8.22 -3.34 0.83
C ILE A 53 8.63 -2.80 2.20
N SER A 54 8.32 -1.54 2.51
CA SER A 54 8.65 -0.95 3.81
C SER A 54 8.01 -1.74 4.95
N GLY A 55 6.73 -2.10 4.84
CA GLY A 55 6.05 -2.91 5.83
C GLY A 55 6.64 -4.32 5.97
N ALA A 56 7.01 -4.96 4.87
CA ALA A 56 7.63 -6.28 4.89
C ALA A 56 9.00 -6.24 5.57
N VAL A 57 9.83 -5.24 5.25
CA VAL A 57 11.13 -5.01 5.88
C VAL A 57 10.97 -4.77 7.39
N THR A 58 10.03 -3.92 7.81
CA THR A 58 9.77 -3.68 9.24
C THR A 58 9.31 -4.95 9.95
N THR A 59 8.50 -5.80 9.31
CA THR A 59 7.99 -7.04 9.91
C THR A 59 9.05 -8.14 9.99
N LEU A 60 9.92 -8.25 8.99
CA LEU A 60 10.98 -9.26 8.91
C LEU A 60 12.18 -8.94 9.82
N LEU A 61 12.55 -7.66 9.98
CA LEU A 61 13.75 -7.25 10.72
C LEU A 61 13.53 -7.05 12.23
N ASN A 62 12.28 -6.97 12.70
CA ASN A 62 11.94 -6.78 14.13
C ASN A 62 11.31 -8.04 14.72
#